data_AF-A0A925XAX4-F1
#
_entry.id   AF-A0A925XAX4-F1
#
_cell.length_a   1.000
_cell.length_b   1.000
_cell.length_c   1.000
_cell.angle_alpha   90.00
_cell.angle_beta   90.00
_cell.angle_gamma   90.00
#
_symmetry.space_group_name_H-M   'P 1'
#
loop_
_entity.id
_entity.type
_entity.pdbx_description
1 polymer ?
#
loop_
_entity_poly.entity_id
_entity_poly.type
_entity_poly.pdbx_seq_one_letter_code
_entity_poly.pdbx_strand_id
1 'polypeptide(L)'
;MKKFILTPLLILGSLLIFAQNEKKEQTPIEKKKYVTQKLDIPIKLDGVLDDKAWEAVEWGGDFITYQPNEGKAPHQPTNFKILYDDKFLYVGYRCHDVSPDSVIKRMSRRDQFPG
;
A
#
# COMPACT_ATOMS: atom_id res chain seq x y z
N MET A 1 -22.16 29.22 -55.20
CA MET A 1 -20.99 29.55 -54.34
C MET A 1 -21.17 29.03 -52.90
N LYS A 2 -21.46 27.73 -52.69
CA LYS A 2 -21.73 27.14 -51.36
C LYS A 2 -20.80 25.97 -50.97
N LYS A 3 -19.80 25.65 -51.81
CA LYS A 3 -18.93 24.47 -51.63
C LYS A 3 -17.62 24.72 -50.84
N PHE A 4 -17.32 25.96 -50.44
CA PHE A 4 -16.08 26.32 -49.75
C PHE A 4 -16.17 26.39 -48.21
N ILE A 5 -17.38 26.32 -47.62
CA ILE A 5 -17.58 26.41 -46.16
C ILE A 5 -17.59 25.02 -45.49
N LEU A 6 -17.85 23.95 -46.23
CA LEU A 6 -17.89 22.58 -45.70
C LEU A 6 -16.50 21.98 -45.43
N THR A 7 -15.46 22.43 -46.12
CA THR A 7 -14.09 21.91 -45.97
C THR A 7 -13.40 22.30 -44.65
N PRO A 8 -13.45 23.54 -44.13
CA PRO A 8 -12.86 23.86 -42.83
C PRO A 8 -13.57 23.17 -41.66
N LEU A 9 -14.89 22.93 -41.77
CA LEU A 9 -15.67 22.22 -40.75
C LEU A 9 -15.28 20.74 -40.64
N LEU A 10 -14.96 20.11 -41.79
CA LEU A 10 -14.53 18.72 -41.84
C LEU A 10 -13.10 18.53 -41.30
N ILE A 11 -12.23 19.54 -41.49
CA ILE A 11 -10.87 19.57 -40.93
C ILE A 11 -10.89 19.84 -39.41
N LEU A 12 -11.79 20.70 -38.93
CA LEU A 12 -11.94 20.94 -37.49
C LEU A 12 -12.54 19.73 -36.76
N GLY A 13 -13.46 19.01 -37.42
CA GLY A 13 -14.02 17.76 -36.92
C GLY A 13 -12.97 16.65 -36.79
N SER A 14 -12.03 16.54 -37.74
CA SER A 14 -10.96 15.52 -37.65
C SER A 14 -9.94 15.84 -36.55
N LEU A 15 -9.59 17.11 -36.32
CA LEU A 15 -8.71 17.53 -35.23
C LEU A 15 -9.26 17.20 -33.83
N LEU A 16 -10.58 17.29 -33.64
CA LEU A 16 -11.23 16.95 -32.37
C LEU A 16 -11.19 15.43 -32.07
N ILE A 17 -11.16 14.57 -33.11
CA ILE A 17 -11.07 13.11 -32.95
C ILE A 17 -9.67 12.70 -32.49
N PHE A 18 -8.62 13.37 -32.96
CA PHE A 18 -7.24 13.10 -32.52
C PHE A 18 -6.97 13.55 -31.07
N ALA A 19 -7.64 14.62 -30.60
CA ALA A 19 -7.48 15.13 -29.24
C ALA A 19 -8.05 14.22 -28.15
N GLN A 20 -9.04 13.38 -28.46
CA GLN A 20 -9.62 12.44 -27.48
C GLN A 20 -8.77 11.18 -27.26
N ASN A 21 -7.68 11.01 -28.02
CA ASN A 21 -6.82 9.84 -27.93
C ASN A 21 -5.70 10.03 -26.89
N GLU A 22 -6.04 10.58 -25.72
CA GLU A 22 -5.17 10.49 -24.55
C GLU A 22 -5.15 9.03 -24.09
N LYS A 23 -4.15 8.28 -24.56
CA LYS A 23 -3.76 7.04 -23.91
C LYS A 23 -3.34 7.40 -22.48
N LYS A 24 -4.19 7.10 -21.49
CA LYS A 24 -3.75 7.02 -20.10
C LYS A 24 -2.58 6.05 -20.06
N GLU A 25 -1.37 6.57 -19.93
CA GLU A 25 -0.20 5.76 -19.67
C GLU A 25 -0.43 5.07 -18.32
N GLN A 26 -0.81 3.79 -18.37
CA GLN A 26 -0.80 2.93 -17.21
C GLN A 26 0.68 2.69 -16.89
N THR A 27 1.24 3.51 -16.01
CA THR A 27 2.56 3.26 -15.44
C THR A 27 2.52 1.86 -14.83
N PRO A 28 3.41 0.93 -15.23
CA PRO A 28 3.44 -0.40 -14.63
C PRO A 28 3.59 -0.26 -13.12
N ILE A 29 2.63 -0.76 -12.35
CA ILE A 29 2.70 -0.71 -10.88
C ILE A 29 3.89 -1.55 -10.47
N GLU A 30 4.96 -0.90 -10.01
CA GLU A 30 6.13 -1.59 -9.53
C GLU A 30 5.76 -2.45 -8.32
N LYS A 31 5.97 -3.76 -8.43
CA LYS A 31 5.69 -4.68 -7.34
C LYS A 31 6.72 -4.48 -6.24
N LYS A 32 6.26 -4.08 -5.06
CA LYS A 32 7.10 -4.00 -3.86
C LYS A 32 7.75 -5.36 -3.58
N LYS A 33 9.05 -5.32 -3.26
CA LYS A 33 9.85 -6.47 -2.85
C LYS A 33 10.34 -6.23 -1.43
N TYR A 34 10.42 -7.29 -0.64
CA TYR A 34 11.01 -7.27 0.68
C TYR A 34 12.01 -8.43 0.79
N VAL A 35 13.20 -8.13 1.28
CA VAL A 35 14.26 -9.13 1.50
C VAL A 35 14.28 -9.45 2.99
N THR A 36 14.30 -10.75 3.31
CA THR A 36 14.28 -11.27 4.67
C THR A 36 15.44 -12.24 4.89
N GLN A 37 15.68 -12.62 6.15
CA GLN A 37 16.73 -13.53 6.55
C GLN A 37 16.16 -14.68 7.39
N LYS A 38 16.88 -15.80 7.38
CA LYS A 38 16.61 -16.93 8.27
C LYS A 38 16.99 -16.54 9.70
N LEU A 39 16.25 -17.07 10.66
CA LEU A 39 16.42 -16.83 12.07
C LEU A 39 17.60 -17.66 12.63
N ASP A 40 18.56 -16.99 13.27
CA ASP A 40 19.67 -17.65 13.99
C ASP A 40 19.40 -17.79 15.50
N ILE A 41 18.53 -16.95 16.06
CA ILE A 41 18.22 -16.85 17.49
C ILE A 41 16.69 -16.89 17.68
N PRO A 42 16.15 -17.72 18.59
CA PRO A 42 14.70 -17.83 18.77
C PRO A 42 14.06 -16.50 19.19
N ILE A 43 12.83 -16.26 18.70
CA ILE A 43 11.98 -15.14 19.07
C ILE A 43 10.94 -15.61 20.08
N LYS A 44 10.69 -14.81 21.12
CA LYS A 44 9.59 -15.04 22.04
C LYS A 44 8.31 -14.48 21.44
N LEU A 45 7.28 -15.33 21.30
CA LEU A 45 5.98 -14.91 20.76
C LEU A 45 5.08 -14.33 21.86
N ASP A 46 5.44 -13.17 22.41
CA ASP A 46 4.63 -12.43 23.38
C ASP A 46 4.07 -11.10 22.84
N GLY A 47 4.37 -10.76 21.58
CA GLY A 47 3.92 -9.55 20.92
C GLY A 47 4.80 -8.33 21.16
N VAL A 48 5.91 -8.47 21.89
CA VAL A 48 6.93 -7.43 22.05
C VAL A 48 8.03 -7.65 21.01
N LEU A 49 8.45 -6.59 20.33
CA LEU A 49 9.47 -6.65 19.26
C LEU A 49 10.82 -6.13 19.76
N ASP A 50 11.29 -6.65 20.88
CA ASP A 50 12.55 -6.27 21.56
C ASP A 50 13.63 -7.35 21.51
N ASP A 51 13.31 -8.56 21.05
CA ASP A 51 14.30 -9.61 20.78
C ASP A 51 15.34 -9.17 19.73
N LYS A 52 16.62 -9.44 20.02
CA LYS A 52 17.75 -9.11 19.11
C LYS A 52 17.60 -9.70 17.72
N ALA A 53 16.90 -10.83 17.58
CA ALA A 53 16.72 -11.47 16.29
C ALA A 53 16.00 -10.55 15.28
N TRP A 54 15.15 -9.63 15.75
CA TRP A 54 14.49 -8.64 14.91
C TRP A 54 15.46 -7.64 14.29
N GLU A 55 16.66 -7.44 14.85
CA GLU A 55 17.67 -6.54 14.29
C GLU A 55 18.33 -7.10 13.01
N ALA A 56 18.14 -8.38 12.71
CA ALA A 56 18.71 -9.01 11.51
C ALA A 56 18.15 -8.45 10.18
N VAL A 57 17.01 -7.77 10.20
CA VAL A 57 16.39 -7.20 8.99
C VAL A 57 15.98 -5.75 9.24
N GLU A 58 16.05 -4.95 8.18
CA GLU A 58 15.54 -3.59 8.18
C GLU A 58 14.02 -3.55 8.30
N TRP A 59 13.49 -2.43 8.79
CA TRP A 59 12.05 -2.22 8.81
C TRP A 59 11.51 -2.04 7.38
N GLY A 60 10.56 -2.90 7.00
CA GLY A 60 9.69 -2.65 5.86
C GLY A 60 8.60 -1.64 6.19
N GLY A 61 7.97 -1.06 5.16
CA GLY A 61 6.89 -0.11 5.35
C GLY A 61 6.45 0.58 4.06
N ASP A 62 6.35 1.91 4.15
CA ASP A 62 5.89 2.81 3.09
C ASP A 62 4.52 2.42 2.52
N PHE A 63 3.64 1.89 3.37
CA PHE A 63 2.28 1.58 2.97
C PHE A 63 1.62 2.82 2.38
N ILE A 64 0.71 2.58 1.46
CA ILE A 64 -0.17 3.60 0.91
C ILE A 64 -1.56 3.38 1.45
N THR A 65 -2.28 4.47 1.60
CA THR A 65 -3.69 4.48 1.95
C THR A 65 -4.47 3.84 0.81
N TYR A 66 -5.28 2.82 1.11
CA TYR A 66 -6.24 2.28 0.15
C TYR A 66 -7.50 3.14 0.10
N GLN A 67 -8.03 3.50 1.28
CA GLN A 67 -9.18 4.37 1.45
C GLN A 67 -8.99 5.27 2.69
N PRO A 68 -9.56 6.49 2.73
CA PRO A 68 -10.42 7.11 1.71
C PRO A 68 -9.64 7.79 0.57
N ASN A 69 -8.38 8.17 0.81
CA ASN A 69 -7.54 8.87 -0.17
C ASN A 69 -6.50 7.90 -0.75
N GLU A 70 -6.90 7.16 -1.78
CA GLU A 70 -6.07 6.12 -2.39
C GLU A 70 -4.69 6.64 -2.84
N GLY A 71 -3.65 5.83 -2.61
CA GLY A 71 -2.29 6.07 -3.10
C GLY A 71 -1.47 7.07 -2.28
N LYS A 72 -2.09 7.79 -1.32
CA LYS A 72 -1.37 8.74 -0.45
C LYS A 72 -0.69 8.03 0.72
N ALA A 73 0.36 8.64 1.27
CA ALA A 73 0.95 8.18 2.53
C ALA A 73 -0.12 8.18 3.66
N PRO A 74 -0.16 7.16 4.52
CA PRO A 74 -1.07 7.09 5.65
C PRO A 74 -0.70 8.15 6.69
N HIS A 75 -1.71 8.66 7.39
CA HIS A 75 -1.50 9.61 8.50
C HIS A 75 -0.74 8.96 9.66
N GLN A 76 -0.98 7.67 9.86
CA GLN A 76 -0.37 6.83 10.88
C GLN A 76 0.39 5.72 10.17
N PRO A 77 1.74 5.76 10.17
CA PRO A 77 2.52 4.77 9.45
C PRO A 77 2.45 3.41 10.14
N THR A 78 2.66 2.36 9.36
CA THR A 78 2.88 1.01 9.85
C THR A 78 4.21 0.51 9.31
N ASN A 79 5.03 -0.07 10.18
CA ASN A 79 6.24 -0.78 9.77
C ASN A 79 6.08 -2.26 10.04
N PHE A 80 6.85 -3.07 9.33
CA PHE A 80 6.83 -4.51 9.52
C PHE A 80 8.23 -5.10 9.42
N LYS A 81 8.41 -6.27 10.04
CA LYS A 81 9.56 -7.14 9.84
C LYS A 81 9.08 -8.54 9.60
N ILE A 82 9.74 -9.22 8.66
CA ILE A 82 9.52 -10.64 8.39
C ILE A 82 10.85 -11.35 8.59
N LEU A 83 10.81 -12.49 9.27
CA LEU A 83 11.88 -13.45 9.47
C LEU A 83 11.30 -14.86 9.33
N TYR A 84 12.14 -15.88 9.15
CA TYR A 84 11.66 -17.25 9.04
C TYR A 84 12.66 -18.25 9.61
N ASP A 85 12.19 -19.42 10.00
CA ASP A 85 13.05 -20.59 10.23
C ASP A 85 12.58 -21.78 9.38
N ASP A 86 13.04 -23.00 9.66
CA ASP A 86 12.66 -24.19 8.89
C ASP A 86 11.19 -24.61 9.09
N LYS A 87 10.48 -24.02 10.06
CA LYS A 87 9.12 -24.42 10.46
C LYS A 87 8.10 -23.28 10.36
N PHE A 88 8.50 -22.04 10.60
CA PHE A 88 7.60 -20.91 10.81
C PHE A 88 8.06 -19.65 10.06
N LEU A 89 7.05 -18.85 9.67
CA LEU A 89 7.24 -17.47 9.22
C LEU A 89 6.83 -16.54 10.36
N TYR A 90 7.76 -15.67 10.77
CA TYR A 90 7.57 -14.70 11.82
C TYR A 90 7.27 -13.35 11.20
N VAL A 91 6.14 -12.75 11.56
CA VAL A 91 5.73 -11.44 11.04
C VAL A 91 5.42 -10.52 12.22
N GLY A 92 6.24 -9.47 12.36
CA GLY A 92 6.05 -8.43 13.35
C GLY A 92 5.55 -7.15 12.69
N TYR A 93 4.52 -6.53 13.27
CA TYR A 93 4.02 -5.22 12.86
C TYR A 93 4.20 -4.21 13.98
N ARG A 94 4.58 -2.99 13.59
CA ARG A 94 4.58 -1.81 14.45
C ARG A 94 3.64 -0.78 13.84
N CYS A 95 2.45 -0.65 14.43
CA CYS A 95 1.44 0.32 14.04
C CYS A 95 1.62 1.57 14.89
N HIS A 96 1.96 2.70 14.28
CA HIS A 96 2.17 3.96 15.00
C HIS A 96 0.85 4.69 15.16
N ASP A 97 0.45 4.97 16.40
CA ASP A 97 -0.75 5.73 16.72
C ASP A 97 -0.37 6.93 17.58
N VAL A 98 -1.01 8.09 17.33
CA VAL A 98 -0.80 9.32 18.11
C VAL A 98 -1.56 9.30 19.43
N SER A 99 -2.61 8.47 19.54
CA SER A 99 -3.48 8.32 20.72
C SER A 99 -3.67 6.84 21.07
N PRO A 100 -2.58 6.09 21.39
CA PRO A 100 -2.64 4.66 21.66
C PRO A 100 -3.46 4.31 22.93
N ASP A 101 -3.61 5.27 23.84
CA ASP A 101 -4.44 5.20 25.04
C ASP A 101 -5.94 5.15 24.73
N SER A 102 -6.34 5.68 23.57
CA SER A 102 -7.74 5.70 23.12
C SER A 102 -8.17 4.43 22.39
N VAL A 103 -7.25 3.47 22.19
CA VAL A 103 -7.56 2.20 21.51
C VAL A 103 -8.46 1.33 22.38
N ILE A 104 -9.68 1.10 21.89
CA ILE A 104 -10.71 0.29 22.57
C ILE A 104 -10.29 -1.19 22.58
N LYS A 105 -10.17 -1.77 23.78
CA LYS A 105 -9.86 -3.20 23.99
C LYS A 105 -11.09 -4.01 24.35
N ARG A 106 -12.10 -4.03 23.46
CA ARG A 106 -13.29 -4.88 23.65
C ARG A 106 -13.03 -6.27 23.08
N MET A 107 -13.40 -7.29 23.84
CA MET A 107 -13.48 -8.65 23.32
C MET A 107 -14.73 -8.76 22.44
N SER A 108 -14.55 -9.10 21.16
CA SER A 108 -15.65 -9.46 20.27
C SER A 108 -15.46 -10.88 19.76
N ARG A 109 -16.52 -11.47 19.22
CA ARG A 109 -16.35 -12.70 18.43
C ARG A 109 -15.57 -12.33 17.17
N ARG A 110 -14.68 -13.23 16.75
CA ARG A 110 -13.95 -13.11 15.48
C ARG A 110 -14.94 -12.78 14.36
N ASP A 111 -14.61 -11.77 13.57
CA ASP A 111 -15.39 -11.28 12.43
C ASP A 111 -16.73 -10.59 12.78
N GLN A 112 -17.06 -10.38 14.05
CA GLN A 112 -18.23 -9.59 14.47
C GLN A 112 -17.85 -8.17 14.86
N PHE A 113 -18.62 -7.20 14.35
CA PHE A 113 -18.53 -5.80 14.75
C PHE A 113 -19.23 -5.61 16.12
N PRO A 114 -18.50 -5.25 17.18
CA PRO A 114 -19.08 -5.09 18.52
C PRO A 114 -19.72 -3.72 18.76
N GLY A 115 -19.71 -2.81 17.78
CA GLY A 115 -20.25 -1.44 17.90
C GLY A 115 -19.21 -0.34 17.73
#